data_AF-A0A3Q2P172-F1
#
_entry.id   AF-A0A3Q2P172-F1
#
_cell.length_a   1.000
_cell.length_b   1.000
_cell.length_c   1.000
_cell.angle_alpha   90.00
_cell.angle_beta   90.00
_cell.angle_gamma   90.00
#
_symmetry.space_group_name_H-M   'P 1'
#
loop_
_entity.id
_entity.type
_entity.pdbx_description
1 polymer ?
#
loop_
_entity_poly.entity_id
_entity_poly.type
_entity_poly.pdbx_seq_one_letter_code
_entity_poly.pdbx_strand_id
1 'polypeptide(L)'
;MSKKDNGTSVILAYINEKNRPYSAQDVFCNLQKQHGLGKTAVVKAMDLLAQEGKIKEKTYGKQKIYFADQSQFRDVNDADLKAMDKQISELSAEVQTLTQSCRQLDTELKELNSSLTTEEMMAEIQELKAECSGYKARLEKIKSATNHVTPEEKEKVYKEREVFVKEWKKRKRLASDMMDAILEGYPKSKKEFLEEVGVETDEDCKAVFPNT
;
A
#
# COMPACT_ATOMS: atom_id res chain seq x y z
N MET A 1 19.21 -48.63 -12.49
CA MET A 1 17.73 -48.58 -12.46
C MET A 1 17.29 -47.49 -13.42
N SER A 2 16.60 -47.85 -14.50
CA SER A 2 16.47 -47.04 -15.71
C SER A 2 15.33 -46.03 -15.60
N LYS A 3 15.47 -44.84 -16.20
CA LYS A 3 14.44 -43.77 -16.27
C LYS A 3 13.07 -44.25 -16.79
N LYS A 4 12.99 -45.43 -17.42
CA LYS A 4 11.74 -46.06 -17.88
C LYS A 4 10.82 -46.55 -16.75
N ASP A 5 11.36 -47.04 -15.63
CA ASP A 5 10.55 -47.58 -14.52
C ASP A 5 9.89 -46.50 -13.67
N ASN A 6 10.48 -45.30 -13.62
CA ASN A 6 9.94 -44.20 -12.82
C ASN A 6 8.65 -43.62 -13.44
N GLY A 7 8.47 -43.73 -14.76
CA GLY A 7 7.28 -43.20 -15.43
C GLY A 7 6.04 -44.06 -15.22
N THR A 8 6.19 -45.39 -15.28
CA THR A 8 5.11 -46.36 -15.08
C THR A 8 4.65 -46.40 -13.62
N SER A 9 5.57 -46.33 -12.66
CA SER A 9 5.22 -46.28 -11.23
C SER A 9 4.43 -45.02 -10.86
N VAL A 10 4.84 -43.85 -11.37
CA VAL A 10 4.14 -42.58 -11.14
C VAL A 10 2.74 -42.60 -11.75
N ILE A 11 2.60 -43.10 -12.98
CA ILE A 11 1.29 -43.20 -13.65
C ILE A 11 0.37 -44.17 -12.90
N LEU A 12 0.88 -45.32 -12.47
CA LEU A 12 0.11 -46.30 -11.70
C LEU A 12 -0.38 -45.70 -10.37
N ALA A 13 0.53 -45.05 -9.63
CA ALA A 13 0.19 -44.37 -8.38
C ALA A 13 -0.89 -43.30 -8.60
N TYR A 14 -0.73 -42.48 -9.63
CA TYR A 14 -1.71 -41.44 -9.98
C TYR A 14 -3.09 -42.02 -10.31
N ILE A 15 -3.16 -43.08 -11.13
CA ILE A 15 -4.44 -43.71 -11.52
C ILE A 15 -5.14 -44.30 -10.29
N ASN A 16 -4.40 -44.98 -9.41
CA ASN A 16 -4.94 -45.56 -8.19
C ASN A 16 -5.39 -44.49 -7.18
N GLU A 17 -4.61 -43.42 -7.01
CA GLU A 17 -4.94 -42.33 -6.09
C GLU A 17 -6.20 -41.56 -6.53
N LYS A 18 -6.29 -41.22 -7.82
CA LYS A 18 -7.45 -40.47 -8.33
C LYS A 18 -8.68 -41.35 -8.53
N ASN A 19 -8.48 -42.65 -8.72
CA ASN A 19 -9.51 -43.67 -8.93
C ASN A 19 -10.62 -43.24 -9.92
N ARG A 20 -10.23 -42.54 -11.00
CA ARG A 20 -11.12 -42.03 -12.05
C ARG A 20 -10.69 -42.58 -13.42
N PRO A 21 -11.63 -42.83 -14.34
CA PRO A 21 -11.28 -43.21 -15.71
C PRO A 21 -10.62 -42.05 -16.46
N TYR A 22 -9.49 -42.32 -17.12
CA TYR A 22 -8.74 -41.32 -17.89
C TYR A 22 -8.32 -41.85 -19.26
N SER A 23 -8.20 -40.95 -20.23
CA SER A 23 -7.45 -41.23 -21.46
C SER A 23 -5.96 -40.99 -21.24
N ALA A 24 -5.12 -41.54 -22.12
CA ALA A 24 -3.68 -41.25 -22.09
C ALA A 24 -3.35 -39.76 -22.30
N GLN A 25 -4.24 -39.01 -22.98
CA GLN A 25 -4.10 -37.57 -23.14
C GLN A 25 -4.35 -36.84 -21.82
N ASP A 26 -5.37 -37.25 -21.05
CA ASP A 26 -5.68 -36.64 -19.75
C ASP A 26 -4.53 -36.85 -18.76
N VAL A 27 -4.03 -38.09 -18.68
CA VAL A 27 -2.89 -38.42 -17.81
C VAL A 27 -1.64 -37.63 -18.21
N PHE A 28 -1.38 -37.47 -19.51
CA PHE A 28 -0.29 -36.63 -20.00
C PHE A 28 -0.45 -35.19 -19.54
N CYS A 29 -1.61 -34.56 -19.79
CA CYS A 29 -1.85 -33.17 -19.39
C CYS A 29 -1.73 -32.96 -17.88
N ASN A 30 -2.22 -33.91 -17.07
CA ASN A 30 -2.20 -33.82 -15.61
C ASN A 30 -0.78 -33.97 -15.03
N LEU A 31 0.03 -34.89 -15.57
CA LEU A 31 1.35 -35.22 -15.02
C LEU A 31 2.51 -34.46 -15.71
N GLN A 32 2.29 -33.82 -16.86
CA GLN A 32 3.34 -33.14 -17.62
C GLN A 32 4.05 -32.07 -16.80
N LYS A 33 3.31 -31.24 -16.04
CA LYS A 33 3.88 -30.13 -15.26
C LYS A 33 4.75 -30.59 -14.09
N GLN A 34 4.37 -31.69 -13.44
CA GLN A 34 5.03 -32.16 -12.23
C GLN A 34 6.15 -33.18 -12.49
N HIS A 35 5.99 -34.02 -13.52
CA HIS A 35 6.89 -35.16 -13.77
C HIS A 35 7.58 -35.12 -15.13
N GLY A 36 7.29 -34.14 -15.98
CA GLY A 36 7.99 -33.94 -17.26
C GLY A 36 7.88 -35.11 -18.24
N LEU A 37 6.87 -35.97 -18.09
CA LEU A 37 6.68 -37.16 -18.94
C LEU A 37 6.23 -36.75 -20.35
N GLY A 38 6.94 -37.22 -21.38
CA GLY A 38 6.55 -36.99 -22.77
C GLY A 38 5.28 -37.78 -23.15
N LYS A 39 4.44 -37.21 -24.03
CA LYS A 39 3.14 -37.79 -24.44
C LYS A 39 3.24 -39.24 -24.91
N THR A 40 4.21 -39.54 -25.78
CA THR A 40 4.43 -40.92 -26.27
C THR A 40 4.86 -41.87 -25.16
N ALA A 41 5.61 -41.39 -24.16
CA ALA A 41 6.03 -42.20 -23.03
C ALA A 41 4.83 -42.51 -22.12
N VAL A 42 3.93 -41.55 -21.90
CA VAL A 42 2.68 -41.77 -21.15
C VAL A 42 1.81 -42.81 -21.83
N VAL A 43 1.57 -42.69 -23.14
CA VAL A 43 0.77 -43.68 -23.90
C VAL A 43 1.37 -45.08 -23.74
N LYS A 44 2.68 -45.23 -23.99
CA LYS A 44 3.36 -46.54 -23.86
C LYS A 44 3.30 -47.10 -22.44
N ALA A 45 3.44 -46.26 -21.42
CA ALA A 45 3.36 -46.69 -20.03
C ALA A 45 1.94 -47.14 -19.66
N MET A 46 0.91 -46.44 -20.12
CA MET A 46 -0.49 -46.80 -19.90
C MET A 46 -0.83 -48.14 -20.57
N ASP A 47 -0.44 -48.32 -21.84
CA ASP A 47 -0.62 -49.60 -22.56
C ASP A 47 0.12 -50.75 -21.84
N LEU A 48 1.35 -50.51 -21.37
CA LEU A 48 2.13 -51.52 -20.64
C LEU A 48 1.48 -51.90 -19.31
N LEU A 49 1.03 -50.91 -18.52
CA LEU A 49 0.33 -51.17 -17.26
C LEU A 49 -0.97 -51.94 -17.47
N ALA A 50 -1.68 -51.67 -18.57
CA ALA A 50 -2.89 -52.41 -18.94
C ALA A 50 -2.57 -53.84 -19.36
N GLN A 51 -1.50 -54.03 -20.15
CA GLN A 51 -1.02 -55.35 -20.56
C GLN A 51 -0.55 -56.21 -19.37
N GLU A 52 0.11 -55.58 -18.39
CA GLU A 52 0.52 -56.21 -17.13
C GLU A 52 -0.66 -56.45 -16.17
N GLY A 53 -1.88 -56.02 -16.52
CA GLY A 53 -3.08 -56.17 -15.70
C GLY A 53 -3.11 -55.29 -14.45
N LYS A 54 -2.18 -54.34 -14.30
CA LYS A 54 -2.10 -53.42 -13.16
C LYS A 54 -3.19 -52.33 -13.22
N ILE A 55 -3.64 -51.99 -14.42
CA ILE A 55 -4.81 -51.14 -14.68
C ILE A 55 -5.71 -51.84 -15.68
N LYS A 56 -6.99 -51.48 -15.72
CA LYS A 56 -7.92 -51.93 -16.76
C LYS A 56 -7.95 -50.93 -17.91
N GLU A 57 -8.07 -51.43 -19.13
CA GLU A 57 -8.35 -50.62 -20.31
C GLU A 57 -9.70 -50.99 -20.93
N LYS A 58 -10.36 -50.00 -21.55
CA LYS A 58 -11.55 -50.20 -22.36
C LYS A 58 -11.46 -49.36 -23.62
N THR A 59 -11.71 -49.99 -24.75
CA THR A 59 -11.64 -49.35 -26.07
C THR A 59 -13.03 -48.90 -26.51
N TYR A 60 -13.13 -47.64 -26.92
CA TYR A 60 -14.32 -47.00 -27.48
C TYR A 60 -13.97 -46.44 -28.87
N GLY A 61 -14.23 -47.25 -29.91
CA GLY A 61 -13.84 -46.92 -31.27
C GLY A 61 -12.32 -46.73 -31.41
N LYS A 62 -11.87 -45.51 -31.69
CA LYS A 62 -10.44 -45.17 -31.81
C LYS A 62 -9.78 -44.74 -30.49
N GLN A 63 -10.55 -44.55 -29.43
CA GLN A 63 -10.05 -44.05 -28.15
C GLN A 63 -9.98 -45.16 -27.10
N LYS A 64 -8.99 -45.09 -26.21
CA LYS A 64 -8.85 -45.97 -25.05
C LYS A 64 -9.02 -45.17 -23.75
N ILE A 65 -9.73 -45.75 -22.80
CA ILE A 65 -9.87 -45.26 -21.43
C ILE A 65 -9.25 -46.28 -20.50
N TYR A 66 -8.54 -45.79 -19.49
CA TYR A 66 -7.84 -46.60 -18.51
C TYR A 66 -8.29 -46.21 -17.10
N PHE A 67 -8.35 -47.19 -16.20
CA PHE A 67 -8.79 -46.99 -14.82
C PHE A 67 -8.17 -48.04 -13.90
N ALA A 68 -8.12 -47.73 -12.60
CA ALA A 68 -7.65 -48.66 -11.59
C ALA A 68 -8.54 -49.92 -11.56
N ASP A 69 -7.93 -51.09 -11.40
CA ASP A 69 -8.67 -52.33 -11.19
C ASP A 69 -9.39 -52.25 -9.84
N GLN A 70 -10.72 -52.24 -9.82
CA GLN A 70 -11.47 -52.10 -8.57
C GLN A 70 -11.35 -53.32 -7.66
N SER A 71 -11.02 -54.49 -8.20
CA SER A 71 -10.82 -55.71 -7.41
C SER A 71 -9.60 -55.65 -6.48
N GLN A 72 -8.69 -54.68 -6.68
CA GLN A 72 -7.56 -54.45 -5.80
C GLN A 72 -7.95 -53.73 -4.50
N PHE A 73 -9.15 -53.13 -4.45
CA PHE A 73 -9.67 -52.45 -3.27
C PHE A 73 -10.58 -53.39 -2.48
N ARG A 74 -10.63 -53.21 -1.16
CA ARG A 74 -11.52 -54.00 -0.29
C ARG A 74 -12.97 -53.70 -0.63
N ASP A 75 -13.78 -54.74 -0.67
CA ASP A 75 -15.24 -54.58 -0.61
C ASP A 75 -15.62 -54.10 0.79
N VAL A 76 -16.58 -53.18 0.85
CA VAL A 76 -17.11 -52.62 2.09
C VAL A 76 -18.59 -52.97 2.17
N ASN A 77 -19.01 -53.56 3.28
CA ASN A 77 -20.42 -53.90 3.49
C ASN A 77 -21.21 -52.71 4.04
N ASP A 78 -22.54 -52.81 4.04
CA ASP A 78 -23.43 -51.73 4.49
C ASP A 78 -23.22 -51.31 5.96
N ALA A 79 -22.79 -52.24 6.82
CA ALA A 79 -22.53 -51.93 8.23
C ALA A 79 -21.26 -51.09 8.39
N ASP A 80 -20.20 -51.46 7.67
CA ASP A 80 -18.94 -50.72 7.63
C ASP A 80 -19.13 -49.34 6.99
N LEU A 81 -19.94 -49.22 5.93
CA LEU A 81 -20.28 -47.92 5.34
C LEU A 81 -20.98 -47.01 6.35
N LYS A 82 -21.98 -47.51 7.08
CA LYS A 82 -22.66 -46.73 8.13
C LYS A 82 -21.72 -46.32 9.26
N ALA A 83 -20.77 -47.18 9.63
CA ALA A 83 -19.76 -46.85 10.63
C ALA A 83 -18.83 -45.74 10.14
N MET A 84 -18.39 -45.80 8.88
CA MET A 84 -17.57 -44.75 8.26
C MET A 84 -18.33 -43.42 8.15
N ASP A 85 -19.59 -43.44 7.72
CA ASP A 85 -20.42 -42.23 7.64
C ASP A 85 -20.60 -41.56 9.01
N LYS A 86 -20.80 -42.37 10.07
CA LYS A 86 -20.85 -41.87 11.44
C LYS A 86 -19.52 -41.21 11.85
N GLN A 87 -18.39 -41.85 11.58
CA GLN A 87 -17.07 -41.29 11.87
C GLN A 87 -16.79 -40.01 11.09
N ILE A 88 -17.18 -39.95 9.81
CA ILE A 88 -17.05 -38.75 8.97
C ILE A 88 -17.87 -37.61 9.58
N SER A 89 -19.11 -37.89 10.02
CA SER A 89 -19.96 -36.89 10.65
C SER A 89 -19.38 -36.36 11.97
N GLU A 90 -18.91 -37.27 12.84
CA GLU A 90 -18.27 -36.92 14.12
C GLU A 90 -17.01 -36.06 13.92
N LEU A 91 -16.10 -36.52 13.06
CA LEU A 91 -14.87 -35.78 12.76
C LEU A 91 -15.15 -34.43 12.07
N SER A 92 -16.15 -34.36 11.19
CA SER A 92 -16.53 -33.10 10.54
C SER A 92 -17.07 -32.09 11.54
N ALA A 93 -17.87 -32.54 12.51
CA ALA A 93 -18.36 -31.70 13.60
C ALA A 93 -17.21 -31.21 14.49
N GLU A 94 -16.27 -32.09 14.84
CA GLU A 94 -15.08 -31.74 15.61
C GLU A 94 -14.22 -30.69 14.89
N VAL A 95 -13.93 -30.89 13.60
CA VAL A 95 -13.20 -29.94 12.77
C VAL A 95 -13.90 -28.58 12.73
N GLN A 96 -15.23 -28.56 12.62
CA GLN A 96 -16.00 -27.33 12.63
C GLN A 96 -15.85 -26.58 13.96
N THR A 97 -15.97 -27.28 15.10
CA THR A 97 -15.82 -26.71 16.44
C THR A 97 -14.42 -26.18 16.67
N LEU A 98 -13.38 -26.97 16.36
CA LEU A 98 -11.99 -26.54 16.52
C LEU A 98 -11.67 -25.34 15.63
N THR A 99 -12.14 -25.33 14.38
CA THR A 99 -11.93 -24.20 13.47
C THR A 99 -12.57 -22.92 14.00
N GLN A 100 -13.75 -23.01 14.60
CA GLN A 100 -14.41 -21.87 15.21
C GLN A 100 -13.63 -21.36 16.43
N SER A 101 -13.14 -22.26 17.29
CA SER A 101 -12.32 -21.89 18.44
C SER A 101 -11.01 -21.22 18.02
N CYS A 102 -10.30 -21.75 17.02
CA CYS A 102 -9.10 -21.11 16.49
C CYS A 102 -9.36 -19.69 15.99
N ARG A 103 -10.47 -19.47 15.26
CA ARG A 103 -10.83 -18.11 14.79
C ARG A 103 -11.10 -17.13 15.93
N GLN A 104 -11.69 -17.60 17.02
CA GLN A 104 -11.93 -16.77 18.21
C GLN A 104 -10.60 -16.40 18.87
N LEU A 105 -9.72 -17.38 19.09
CA LEU A 105 -8.39 -17.16 19.66
C LEU A 105 -7.53 -16.25 18.79
N ASP A 106 -7.57 -16.41 17.46
CA ASP A 106 -6.87 -15.53 16.52
C ASP A 106 -7.37 -14.08 16.61
N THR A 107 -8.66 -13.89 16.84
CA THR A 107 -9.25 -12.55 17.02
C THR A 107 -8.76 -11.93 18.32
N GLU A 108 -8.81 -12.66 19.43
CA GLU A 108 -8.33 -12.20 20.74
C GLU A 108 -6.83 -11.89 20.71
N LEU A 109 -6.03 -12.75 20.09
CA LEU A 109 -4.60 -12.55 19.92
C LEU A 109 -4.32 -11.29 19.09
N LYS A 110 -5.06 -11.08 17.99
CA LYS A 110 -4.92 -9.87 17.17
C LYS A 110 -5.28 -8.61 17.94
N GLU A 111 -6.35 -8.64 18.73
CA GLU A 111 -6.72 -7.50 19.59
C GLU A 111 -5.62 -7.19 20.60
N LEU A 112 -5.10 -8.22 21.30
CA LEU A 112 -4.04 -8.05 22.28
C LEU A 112 -2.75 -7.50 21.66
N ASN A 113 -2.34 -8.03 20.49
CA ASN A 113 -1.15 -7.57 19.78
C ASN A 113 -1.32 -6.19 19.10
N SER A 114 -2.55 -5.70 18.94
CA SER A 114 -2.81 -4.35 18.42
C SER A 114 -2.69 -3.26 19.50
N SER A 115 -2.62 -3.67 20.76
CA SER A 115 -2.45 -2.77 21.90
C SER A 115 -0.98 -2.68 22.31
N LEU A 116 -0.58 -1.52 22.83
CA LEU A 116 0.73 -1.36 23.46
C LEU A 116 0.79 -2.25 24.69
N THR A 117 1.95 -2.88 24.90
CA THR A 117 2.23 -3.54 26.17
C THR A 117 2.23 -2.52 27.31
N THR A 118 2.04 -2.98 28.54
CA THR A 118 2.07 -2.10 29.71
C THR A 118 3.39 -1.34 29.83
N GLU A 119 4.51 -1.97 29.48
CA GLU A 119 5.85 -1.36 29.51
C GLU A 119 5.97 -0.24 28.46
N GLU A 120 5.56 -0.50 27.22
CA GLU A 120 5.55 0.51 26.15
C GLU A 120 4.62 1.68 26.49
N MET A 121 3.43 1.40 27.04
CA MET A 121 2.48 2.42 27.47
C MET A 121 3.07 3.29 28.60
N MET A 122 3.83 2.69 29.53
CA MET A 122 4.50 3.44 30.59
C MET A 122 5.61 4.34 30.03
N ALA A 123 6.39 3.86 29.07
CA ALA A 123 7.42 4.66 28.40
C ALA A 123 6.80 5.86 27.65
N GLU A 124 5.76 5.61 26.85
CA GLU A 124 5.03 6.64 26.10
C GLU A 124 4.45 7.72 27.04
N ILE A 125 3.86 7.31 28.16
CA ILE A 125 3.35 8.25 29.18
C ILE A 125 4.47 9.13 29.75
N GLN A 126 5.67 8.58 29.97
CA GLN A 126 6.80 9.35 30.47
C GLN A 126 7.28 10.37 29.44
N GLU A 127 7.40 9.96 28.17
CA GLU A 127 7.80 10.82 27.07
C GLU A 127 6.81 11.97 26.85
N LEU A 128 5.51 11.66 26.72
CA LEU A 128 4.47 12.67 26.56
C LEU A 128 4.41 13.65 27.74
N LYS A 129 4.67 13.18 28.97
CA LYS A 129 4.78 14.06 30.14
C LYS A 129 5.98 14.99 30.03
N ALA A 130 7.13 14.49 29.59
CA ALA A 130 8.32 15.29 29.37
C ALA A 130 8.08 16.35 28.29
N GLU A 131 7.48 15.98 27.15
CA GLU A 131 7.11 16.92 26.09
C GLU A 131 6.14 17.99 26.57
N CYS A 132 5.06 17.59 27.26
CA CYS A 132 4.10 18.52 27.83
C CYS A 132 4.76 19.52 28.78
N SER A 133 5.72 19.06 29.59
CA SER A 133 6.48 19.95 30.48
C SER A 133 7.34 20.94 29.68
N GLY A 134 7.98 20.49 28.61
CA GLY A 134 8.76 21.33 27.69
C GLY A 134 7.91 22.38 26.98
N TYR A 135 6.75 21.98 26.44
CA TYR A 135 5.80 22.90 25.81
C TYR A 135 5.26 23.94 26.80
N LYS A 136 4.94 23.53 28.04
CA LYS A 136 4.52 24.47 29.09
C LYS A 136 5.62 25.48 29.41
N ALA A 137 6.87 25.02 29.59
CA ALA A 137 8.00 25.93 29.84
C ALA A 137 8.23 26.91 28.69
N ARG A 138 8.12 26.44 27.43
CA ARG A 138 8.22 27.31 26.25
C ARG A 138 7.08 28.32 26.20
N LEU A 139 5.86 27.89 26.49
CA LEU A 139 4.68 28.76 26.53
C LEU A 139 4.84 29.86 27.58
N GLU A 140 5.32 29.51 28.78
CA GLU A 140 5.55 30.49 29.84
C GLU A 140 6.66 31.49 29.47
N LYS A 141 7.74 31.05 28.83
CA LYS A 141 8.77 31.97 28.28
C LYS A 141 8.20 32.92 27.23
N ILE A 142 7.33 32.45 26.34
CA ILE A 142 6.66 33.30 25.36
C ILE A 142 5.77 34.29 26.09
N LYS A 143 4.88 33.86 26.99
CA LYS A 143 3.97 34.74 27.73
C LYS A 143 4.69 35.81 28.56
N SER A 144 5.80 35.45 29.20
CA SER A 144 6.61 36.37 30.02
C SER A 144 7.49 37.33 29.22
N ALA A 145 7.67 37.10 27.91
CA ALA A 145 8.36 38.05 27.06
C ALA A 145 7.61 39.38 27.04
N THR A 146 8.32 40.49 27.15
CA THR A 146 7.70 41.83 27.31
C THR A 146 7.41 42.51 25.96
N ASN A 147 7.96 41.98 24.86
CA ASN A 147 7.82 42.53 23.50
C ASN A 147 6.74 41.80 22.70
N HIS A 148 5.50 41.79 23.21
CA HIS A 148 4.37 41.28 22.45
C HIS A 148 3.81 42.39 21.57
N VAL A 149 3.86 42.20 20.26
CA VAL A 149 3.07 42.98 19.32
C VAL A 149 1.73 42.28 19.17
N THR A 150 0.66 42.92 19.62
CA THR A 150 -0.68 42.35 19.46
C THR A 150 -1.04 42.26 17.96
N PRO A 151 -1.88 41.29 17.55
CA PRO A 151 -2.39 41.25 16.19
C PRO A 151 -3.02 42.58 15.74
N GLU A 152 -3.68 43.28 16.67
CA GLU A 152 -4.32 44.57 16.45
C GLU A 152 -3.29 45.69 16.21
N GLU A 153 -2.23 45.77 17.02
CA GLU A 153 -1.13 46.73 16.82
C GLU A 153 -0.39 46.44 15.52
N LYS A 154 -0.14 45.17 15.21
CA LYS A 154 0.46 44.75 13.93
C LYS A 154 -0.40 45.26 12.77
N GLU A 155 -1.70 44.95 12.76
CA GLU A 155 -2.62 45.37 11.72
C GLU A 155 -2.71 46.90 11.57
N LYS A 156 -2.71 47.62 12.69
CA LYS A 156 -2.66 49.09 12.69
C LYS A 156 -1.40 49.62 12.00
N VAL A 157 -0.23 49.07 12.33
CA VAL A 157 1.05 49.44 11.69
C VAL A 157 1.05 49.12 10.20
N TYR A 158 0.49 47.99 9.77
CA TYR A 158 0.36 47.65 8.35
C TYR A 158 -0.56 48.64 7.61
N LYS A 159 -1.70 49.00 8.19
CA LYS A 159 -2.61 50.00 7.61
C LYS A 159 -1.98 51.38 7.53
N GLU A 160 -1.30 51.83 8.58
CA GLU A 160 -0.58 53.11 8.58
C GLU A 160 0.51 53.12 7.51
N ARG A 161 1.30 52.05 7.41
CA ARG A 161 2.29 51.87 6.34
C ARG A 161 1.64 51.99 4.96
N GLU A 162 0.50 51.32 4.73
CA GLU A 162 -0.20 51.39 3.45
C GLU A 162 -0.63 52.82 3.10
N VAL A 163 -1.20 53.55 4.07
CA VAL A 163 -1.60 54.96 3.91
C VAL A 163 -0.40 55.84 3.60
N PHE A 164 0.69 55.73 4.36
CA PHE A 164 1.89 56.54 4.14
C PHE A 164 2.57 56.26 2.80
N VAL A 165 2.62 54.99 2.37
CA VAL A 165 3.15 54.64 1.04
C VAL A 165 2.26 55.17 -0.08
N LYS A 166 0.93 55.11 0.07
CA LYS A 166 -0.02 55.70 -0.89
C LYS A 166 0.17 57.22 -1.01
N GLU A 167 0.25 57.91 0.13
CA GLU A 167 0.46 59.36 0.17
C GLU A 167 1.81 59.76 -0.42
N TRP A 168 2.89 59.03 -0.11
CA TRP A 168 4.21 59.26 -0.70
C TRP A 168 4.16 59.14 -2.24
N LYS A 169 3.59 58.05 -2.78
CA LYS A 169 3.42 57.87 -4.24
C LYS A 169 2.62 59.00 -4.89
N LYS A 170 1.50 59.38 -4.25
CA LYS A 170 0.63 60.45 -4.75
C LYS A 170 1.34 61.80 -4.77
N ARG A 171 2.02 62.17 -3.68
CA ARG A 171 2.74 63.44 -3.57
C ARG A 171 3.94 63.51 -4.51
N LYS A 172 4.70 62.41 -4.63
CA LYS A 172 5.79 62.33 -5.63
C LYS A 172 5.29 62.58 -7.04
N ARG A 173 4.16 61.96 -7.42
CA ARG A 173 3.54 62.17 -8.74
C ARG A 173 3.13 63.63 -8.95
N LEU A 174 2.36 64.20 -8.02
CA LEU A 174 1.89 65.59 -8.14
C LEU A 174 3.06 66.59 -8.23
N ALA A 175 4.08 66.42 -7.39
CA ALA A 175 5.28 67.24 -7.45
C ALA A 175 6.01 67.08 -8.79
N SER A 176 6.12 65.85 -9.30
CA SER A 176 6.73 65.59 -10.61
C SER A 176 5.96 66.27 -11.74
N ASP A 177 4.62 66.14 -11.76
CA ASP A 177 3.76 66.76 -12.78
C ASP A 177 3.89 68.29 -12.75
N MET A 178 3.92 68.90 -11.56
CA MET A 178 4.12 70.34 -11.40
C MET A 178 5.50 70.80 -11.89
N MET A 179 6.55 70.04 -11.57
CA MET A 179 7.91 70.34 -12.03
C MET A 179 8.01 70.22 -13.54
N ASP A 180 7.44 69.16 -14.13
CA ASP A 180 7.47 68.95 -15.57
C ASP A 180 6.72 70.06 -16.32
N ALA A 181 5.57 70.53 -15.80
CA ALA A 181 4.84 71.66 -16.38
C ALA A 181 5.63 72.99 -16.34
N ILE A 182 6.42 73.23 -15.29
CA ILE A 182 7.30 74.41 -15.22
C ILE A 182 8.46 74.26 -16.23
N LEU A 183 9.00 73.05 -16.35
CA LEU A 183 10.12 72.75 -17.23
C LEU A 183 9.79 72.89 -18.71
N GLU A 184 8.52 72.76 -19.12
CA GLU A 184 8.08 73.02 -20.50
C GLU A 184 8.43 74.44 -21.00
N GLY A 185 8.49 75.42 -20.09
CA GLY A 185 8.85 76.81 -20.40
C GLY A 185 10.23 77.24 -19.89
N TYR A 186 10.99 76.33 -19.28
CA TYR A 186 12.23 76.68 -18.59
C TYR A 186 13.46 76.53 -19.50
N PRO A 187 14.36 77.54 -19.58
CA PRO A 187 15.44 77.56 -20.58
C PRO A 187 16.64 76.65 -20.26
N LYS A 188 16.71 76.04 -19.06
CA LYS A 188 17.84 75.19 -18.61
C LYS A 188 17.38 73.76 -18.33
N SER A 189 18.32 72.88 -17.94
CA SER A 189 18.01 71.47 -17.67
C SER A 189 17.24 71.26 -16.35
N LYS A 190 16.53 70.12 -16.24
CA LYS A 190 15.82 69.69 -15.02
C LYS A 190 16.71 69.66 -13.78
N LYS A 191 17.97 69.25 -13.93
CA LYS A 191 18.92 69.17 -12.81
C LYS A 191 19.26 70.55 -12.26
N GLU A 192 19.56 71.50 -13.14
CA GLU A 192 19.86 72.89 -12.75
C GLU A 192 18.64 73.57 -12.11
N PHE A 193 17.43 73.27 -12.63
CA PHE A 193 16.18 73.75 -12.02
C PHE A 193 15.99 73.24 -10.59
N LEU A 194 16.16 71.93 -10.35
CA LEU A 194 16.01 71.34 -9.03
C LEU A 194 17.03 71.90 -8.02
N GLU A 195 18.27 72.12 -8.47
CA GLU A 195 19.32 72.74 -7.67
C GLU A 195 18.99 74.22 -7.35
N GLU A 196 18.45 74.97 -8.31
CA GLU A 196 18.08 76.38 -8.14
C GLU A 196 16.86 76.56 -7.20
N VAL A 197 15.91 75.62 -7.21
CA VAL A 197 14.72 75.63 -6.34
C VAL A 197 14.97 74.90 -5.00
N GLY A 198 16.09 74.19 -4.87
CA GLY A 198 16.47 73.46 -3.65
C GLY A 198 15.62 72.21 -3.39
N VAL A 199 15.24 71.48 -4.44
CA VAL A 199 14.43 70.25 -4.34
C VAL A 199 15.32 69.01 -4.48
N GLU A 200 15.30 68.14 -3.48
CA GLU A 200 15.97 66.84 -3.49
C GLU A 200 14.99 65.73 -3.88
N THR A 201 15.42 64.80 -4.73
CA THR A 201 14.61 63.65 -5.15
C THR A 201 14.75 62.47 -4.19
N ASP A 202 13.82 61.50 -4.28
CA ASP A 202 13.94 60.25 -3.51
C ASP A 202 15.26 59.54 -3.83
N GLU A 203 15.69 59.60 -5.10
CA GLU A 203 16.92 59.01 -5.58
C GLU A 203 18.16 59.69 -4.96
N ASP A 204 18.13 61.02 -4.77
CA ASP A 204 19.17 61.77 -4.06
C ASP A 204 19.24 61.36 -2.57
N CYS A 205 18.07 61.14 -1.96
CA CYS A 205 17.94 60.67 -0.57
C CYS A 205 18.16 59.16 -0.39
N LYS A 206 18.37 58.39 -1.46
CA LYS A 206 18.37 56.91 -1.47
C LYS A 206 17.10 56.29 -0.87
N ALA A 207 15.99 57.00 -0.94
CA ALA A 207 14.69 56.53 -0.48
C ALA A 207 14.07 55.63 -1.56
N VAL A 208 13.66 54.42 -1.16
CA VAL A 208 13.04 53.45 -2.07
C VAL A 208 11.66 53.09 -1.52
N PHE A 209 10.68 52.97 -2.41
CA PHE A 209 9.37 52.49 -2.01
C PHE A 209 9.49 51.11 -1.37
N PRO A 210 8.87 50.91 -0.19
CA PRO A 210 8.85 49.59 0.42
C PRO A 210 8.22 48.57 -0.52
N ASN A 211 8.90 47.45 -0.78
CA ASN A 211 8.32 46.32 -1.52
C ASN A 211 7.13 45.75 -0.72
N THR A 212 6.11 45.28 -1.44
CA THR A 212 4.90 44.70 -0.86
C THR A 212 5.24 43.56 0.09
#